data_AF-A0A939CET2-F1
#
_entry.id   AF-A0A939CET2-F1
#
_cell.length_a   1.000
_cell.length_b   1.000
_cell.length_c   1.000
_cell.angle_alpha   90.00
_cell.angle_beta   90.00
_cell.angle_gamma   90.00
#
_symmetry.space_group_name_H-M   'P 1'
#
loop_
_entity.id
_entity.type
_entity.pdbx_description
1 polymer ?
#
loop_
_entity_poly.entity_id
_entity_poly.type
_entity_poly.pdbx_seq_one_letter_code
_entity_poly.pdbx_strand_id
1 'polypeptide(L)'
;MICAHCHSEIADDSMFCTECGAKVEASAASSMMHPSARVCPHCGNDIPADAEFCTMCGARLEAGDDAALTTAVGSEPEPVPNPVCPHCGAPLMDGAEFCTQCGSKVDASDVSQTEGEIETRALTPEQPDVDTEQYRADAAAAHESLNTVTPDLGMAGPVPVDKTALMLKPVSASGEGGGPVSPESLADKVRAGANAPKKKDPRKIAAIVAGVIVAIAVVGGGTWAFINYQHQQQVAAEQAQREKDEAIAKAEHVVVIKASGDGWDTLAGASRLPVHVEGTDSKGEKVDEVQYATSDGRGINLRQGNYVLSVPASPIAADGTVFNVSNTQVEVSFTAKDEEGSEIDATGRGGFELTPTDALEVTDEQINKAYEYASKDTTDGAPDADALKAAATKRRDDAVAAKEEADAKAARTITTADYTLELPSYWDGRVTVKYEGDSVVVYSKNYPKRAICSISVDTQGAGPMGDIGTSQMGYASLPNGRYAHVWCDRYSYIIAYANITNSTDPNSYYTYDEARELVDLQTGGAVYYDDVLAAMKDDDADANDLIFAQDTFFQNNVVSQIKAK
;
A
#
# COMPACT_ATOMS: atom_id res chain seq x y z
N MET A 1 30.87 -16.72 -29.18
CA MET A 1 30.51 -16.07 -27.89
C MET A 1 31.07 -14.64 -27.82
N ILE A 2 30.49 -13.73 -27.03
CA ILE A 2 30.97 -12.34 -26.92
C ILE A 2 31.81 -12.15 -25.66
N CYS A 3 32.97 -11.50 -25.79
CA CYS A 3 33.83 -11.18 -24.65
C CYS A 3 33.09 -10.26 -23.65
N ALA A 4 32.91 -10.68 -22.40
CA ALA A 4 32.31 -9.81 -21.37
C ALA A 4 33.18 -8.57 -21.02
N HIS A 5 34.45 -8.54 -21.44
CA HIS A 5 35.38 -7.47 -21.10
C HIS A 5 35.58 -6.44 -22.23
N CYS A 6 35.56 -6.87 -23.50
CA CYS A 6 35.78 -5.97 -24.65
C CYS A 6 34.71 -6.05 -25.73
N HIS A 7 33.70 -6.91 -25.55
CA HIS A 7 32.58 -7.11 -26.47
C HIS A 7 32.95 -7.56 -27.88
N SER A 8 34.19 -7.98 -28.11
CA SER A 8 34.61 -8.61 -29.36
C SER A 8 34.06 -10.03 -29.49
N GLU A 9 33.84 -10.47 -30.73
CA GLU A 9 33.39 -11.81 -31.05
C GLU A 9 34.54 -12.82 -30.87
N ILE A 10 34.29 -13.91 -30.13
CA ILE A 10 35.25 -14.97 -29.82
C ILE A 10 34.70 -16.31 -30.32
N ALA A 11 35.57 -17.16 -30.86
CA ALA A 11 35.21 -18.55 -31.17
C ALA A 11 34.79 -19.33 -29.92
N ASP A 12 33.81 -20.22 -30.06
CA ASP A 12 33.13 -20.88 -28.94
C ASP A 12 34.01 -21.88 -28.16
N ASP A 13 35.21 -22.19 -28.63
CA ASP A 13 36.20 -23.08 -28.00
C ASP A 13 37.43 -22.35 -27.44
N SER A 14 37.45 -21.02 -27.48
CA SER A 14 38.61 -20.22 -27.07
C SER A 14 38.66 -19.98 -25.57
N MET A 15 39.74 -20.42 -24.91
CA MET A 15 39.97 -20.22 -23.46
C MET A 15 40.32 -18.77 -23.09
N PHE A 16 40.70 -17.94 -24.07
CA PHE A 16 41.07 -16.54 -23.88
C PHE A 16 40.58 -15.71 -25.08
N CYS A 17 40.20 -14.46 -24.83
CA CYS A 17 39.87 -13.49 -25.87
C CYS A 17 41.15 -13.08 -26.61
N THR A 18 41.17 -13.24 -27.94
CA THR A 18 42.31 -12.91 -28.79
C THR A 18 42.60 -11.42 -28.88
N GLU A 19 41.59 -10.57 -28.60
CA GLU A 19 41.72 -9.10 -28.68
C GLU A 19 42.20 -8.47 -27.36
N CYS A 20 41.64 -8.87 -26.21
CA CYS A 20 41.98 -8.26 -24.92
C CYS A 20 42.75 -9.16 -23.93
N GLY A 21 42.95 -10.44 -24.26
CA GLY A 21 43.66 -11.40 -23.40
C GLY A 21 42.86 -11.88 -22.19
N ALA A 22 41.61 -11.45 -22.01
CA ALA A 22 40.77 -11.90 -20.90
C ALA A 22 40.42 -13.38 -21.02
N LYS A 23 40.52 -14.14 -19.92
CA LYS A 23 40.15 -15.56 -19.86
C LYS A 23 38.64 -15.71 -20.01
N VAL A 24 38.22 -16.66 -20.85
CA VAL A 24 36.81 -16.90 -21.17
C VAL A 24 36.44 -18.27 -20.58
N GLU A 25 35.59 -18.28 -19.56
CA GLU A 25 35.16 -19.52 -18.90
C GLU A 25 33.95 -20.09 -19.66
N ALA A 26 34.12 -21.28 -20.25
CA ALA A 26 33.05 -21.99 -20.94
C ALA A 26 32.03 -22.54 -19.92
N SER A 27 30.79 -22.04 -19.97
CA SER A 27 29.70 -22.51 -19.12
C SER A 27 29.16 -23.86 -19.62
N ALA A 28 29.45 -24.92 -18.88
CA ALA A 28 28.68 -26.16 -18.90
C ALA A 28 28.12 -26.40 -17.50
N ALA A 29 26.80 -26.52 -17.42
CA ALA A 29 26.07 -26.73 -16.19
C ALA A 29 26.54 -27.98 -15.43
N SER A 30 26.82 -27.82 -14.13
CA SER A 30 26.58 -28.87 -13.14
C SER A 30 26.41 -28.26 -11.75
N SER A 31 25.26 -28.58 -11.14
CA SER A 31 24.88 -28.32 -9.75
C SER A 31 25.91 -28.88 -8.76
N MET A 32 26.42 -28.06 -7.84
CA MET A 32 26.84 -28.47 -6.49
C MET A 32 26.65 -27.33 -5.47
N MET A 33 25.86 -27.67 -4.46
CA MET A 33 25.67 -27.07 -3.12
C MET A 33 26.87 -26.26 -2.57
N HIS A 34 26.64 -25.00 -2.19
CA HIS A 34 27.44 -24.26 -1.19
C HIS A 34 26.47 -23.51 -0.25
N PRO A 35 26.79 -23.40 1.06
CA PRO A 35 25.82 -23.09 2.12
C PRO A 35 25.36 -21.63 2.13
N SER A 36 24.16 -21.44 2.67
CA SER A 36 23.33 -20.24 2.73
C SER A 36 24.08 -18.93 3.05
N ALA A 37 23.90 -17.93 2.18
CA ALA A 37 24.29 -16.56 2.45
C ALA A 37 23.68 -16.04 3.77
N ARG A 38 24.44 -15.22 4.51
CA ARG A 38 23.94 -14.45 5.66
C ARG A 38 23.95 -12.96 5.32
N VAL A 39 23.20 -12.16 6.03
CA VAL A 39 23.20 -10.70 5.85
C VAL A 39 24.21 -10.06 6.79
N CYS A 40 25.02 -9.13 6.27
CA CYS A 40 25.97 -8.38 7.09
C CYS A 40 25.21 -7.50 8.10
N PRO A 41 25.44 -7.66 9.42
CA PRO A 41 24.74 -6.86 10.44
C PRO A 41 25.14 -5.38 10.43
N HIS A 42 26.23 -5.01 9.74
CA HIS A 42 26.71 -3.63 9.66
C HIS A 42 26.17 -2.84 8.45
N CYS A 43 25.89 -3.50 7.33
CA CYS A 43 25.49 -2.80 6.10
C CYS A 43 24.31 -3.40 5.35
N GLY A 44 23.78 -4.55 5.79
CA GLY A 44 22.61 -5.17 5.19
C GLY A 44 22.85 -5.90 3.86
N ASN A 45 24.09 -5.97 3.36
CA ASN A 45 24.41 -6.71 2.14
C ASN A 45 24.60 -8.20 2.41
N ASP A 46 24.25 -9.02 1.42
CA ASP A 46 24.46 -10.46 1.43
C ASP A 46 25.97 -10.77 1.44
N ILE A 47 26.36 -11.64 2.36
CA ILE A 47 27.74 -12.10 2.56
C ILE A 47 27.75 -13.64 2.61
N PRO A 48 28.82 -14.27 2.10
CA PRO A 48 29.02 -15.72 2.25
C PRO A 48 28.97 -16.14 3.72
N ALA A 49 28.45 -17.34 4.00
CA ALA A 49 28.35 -17.88 5.36
C ALA A 49 29.69 -17.92 6.11
N ASP A 50 30.79 -18.05 5.37
CA ASP A 50 32.17 -18.21 5.83
C ASP A 50 33.03 -16.93 5.69
N ALA A 51 32.43 -15.80 5.31
CA ALA A 51 33.17 -14.55 5.17
C ALA A 51 33.57 -13.96 6.54
N GLU A 52 34.88 -13.89 6.81
CA GLU A 52 35.44 -13.22 7.99
C GLU A 52 35.35 -11.69 7.91
N PHE A 53 35.12 -11.13 6.73
CA PHE A 53 34.98 -9.70 6.49
C PHE A 53 33.92 -9.45 5.43
N CYS A 54 33.09 -8.42 5.64
CA CYS A 54 32.14 -7.98 4.64
C CYS A 54 32.89 -7.31 3.48
N THR A 55 32.71 -7.83 2.27
CA THR A 55 33.30 -7.31 1.04
C THR A 55 32.79 -5.92 0.64
N MET A 56 31.65 -5.50 1.19
CA MET A 56 31.01 -4.22 0.86
C MET A 56 31.34 -3.10 1.84
N CYS A 57 31.42 -3.37 3.15
CA CYS A 57 31.68 -2.34 4.16
C CYS A 57 33.01 -2.51 4.92
N GLY A 58 33.74 -3.61 4.72
CA GLY A 58 35.02 -3.89 5.39
C GLY A 58 34.90 -4.31 6.86
N ALA A 59 33.68 -4.41 7.40
CA ALA A 59 33.45 -4.86 8.77
C ALA A 59 33.88 -6.33 8.94
N ARG A 60 34.61 -6.62 10.02
CA ARG A 60 35.03 -7.97 10.40
C ARG A 60 33.87 -8.72 11.07
N LEU A 61 33.70 -9.99 10.74
CA LEU A 61 32.57 -10.83 11.11
C LEU A 61 33.10 -12.04 11.87
N GLU A 62 32.76 -12.17 13.15
CA GLU A 62 33.22 -13.28 13.98
C GLU A 62 32.36 -14.53 13.76
N ALA A 63 33.01 -15.70 13.74
CA ALA A 63 32.39 -16.97 13.40
C ALA A 63 31.71 -17.60 14.64
N GLY A 64 30.38 -17.66 14.58
CA GLY A 64 29.56 -18.49 15.46
C GLY A 64 28.80 -17.70 16.52
N ASP A 65 27.54 -17.41 16.24
CA ASP A 65 26.47 -17.28 17.23
C ASP A 65 25.13 -17.42 16.49
N ASP A 66 24.70 -18.66 16.28
CA ASP A 66 23.31 -19.02 16.04
C ASP A 66 22.85 -19.91 17.19
N ALA A 67 22.11 -19.36 18.15
CA ALA A 67 20.85 -19.93 18.65
C ALA A 67 20.21 -19.10 19.78
N ALA A 68 18.90 -18.91 19.59
CA ALA A 68 17.82 -18.90 20.60
C ALA A 68 17.24 -17.55 21.08
N LEU A 69 16.02 -17.30 20.60
CA LEU A 69 14.91 -16.65 21.32
C LEU A 69 14.92 -16.95 22.83
N THR A 70 14.63 -15.94 23.66
CA THR A 70 13.44 -15.89 24.56
C THR A 70 13.27 -14.48 25.16
N THR A 71 12.02 -14.03 25.18
CA THR A 71 11.37 -12.90 25.85
C THR A 71 12.05 -12.24 27.06
N ALA A 72 12.11 -10.89 27.09
CA ALA A 72 11.61 -10.04 28.19
C ALA A 72 11.65 -8.53 27.85
N VAL A 73 10.52 -7.90 28.18
CA VAL A 73 10.19 -6.47 28.36
C VAL A 73 11.31 -5.61 28.95
N GLY A 74 11.48 -4.38 28.45
CA GLY A 74 11.90 -3.24 29.27
C GLY A 74 12.84 -2.22 28.62
N SER A 75 12.29 -1.02 28.39
CA SER A 75 12.96 0.29 28.40
C SER A 75 13.67 0.76 27.13
N GLU A 76 13.00 1.69 26.44
CA GLU A 76 13.53 2.63 25.45
C GLU A 76 14.62 3.54 26.08
N PRO A 77 15.84 3.62 25.51
CA PRO A 77 16.81 4.62 25.91
C PRO A 77 16.75 5.83 24.96
N GLU A 78 16.58 7.01 25.54
CA GLU A 78 16.63 8.29 24.82
C GLU A 78 17.98 8.54 24.11
N PRO A 79 17.98 9.28 22.99
CA PRO A 79 19.19 9.53 22.22
C PRO A 79 20.12 10.54 22.90
N VAL A 80 21.32 10.08 23.25
CA VAL A 80 22.46 10.95 23.57
C VAL A 80 22.95 11.66 22.29
N PRO A 81 23.25 12.97 22.33
CA PRO A 81 23.72 13.70 21.15
C PRO A 81 25.17 13.34 20.80
N ASN A 82 25.41 12.88 19.57
CA ASN A 82 26.73 12.56 19.05
C ASN A 82 27.60 13.84 18.94
N PRO A 83 28.90 13.79 19.30
CA PRO A 83 29.81 14.93 19.18
C PRO A 83 29.98 15.35 17.71
N VAL A 84 30.09 16.65 17.43
CA VAL A 84 30.31 17.17 16.07
C VAL A 84 31.74 17.70 15.91
N CYS A 85 32.29 17.60 14.71
CA CYS A 85 33.63 18.06 14.39
C CYS A 85 33.70 19.59 14.52
N PRO A 86 34.64 20.15 15.32
CA PRO A 86 34.75 21.60 15.50
C PRO A 86 35.23 22.33 14.23
N HIS A 87 35.77 21.62 13.24
CA HIS A 87 36.32 22.21 12.02
C HIS A 87 35.31 22.23 10.84
N CYS A 88 34.34 21.31 10.80
CA CYS A 88 33.37 21.25 9.69
C CYS A 88 31.91 20.98 10.09
N GLY A 89 31.64 20.73 11.38
CA GLY A 89 30.30 20.48 11.90
C GLY A 89 29.74 19.08 11.62
N ALA A 90 30.49 18.19 10.95
CA ALA A 90 30.04 16.82 10.69
C ALA A 90 29.99 15.99 11.99
N PRO A 91 29.00 15.10 12.17
CA PRO A 91 28.93 14.23 13.34
C PRO A 91 30.14 13.29 13.37
N LEU A 92 30.77 13.18 14.54
CA LEU A 92 31.87 12.28 14.84
C LEU A 92 31.32 11.02 15.51
N MET A 93 31.90 9.87 15.15
CA MET A 93 31.64 8.62 15.85
C MET A 93 32.36 8.62 17.20
N ASP A 94 31.80 7.96 18.21
CA ASP A 94 32.41 7.85 19.53
C ASP A 94 33.83 7.27 19.44
N GLY A 95 34.81 8.04 19.92
CA GLY A 95 36.23 7.68 19.89
C GLY A 95 36.99 7.99 18.58
N ALA A 96 36.42 8.79 17.67
CA ALA A 96 37.09 9.17 16.43
C ALA A 96 38.31 10.07 16.66
N GLU A 97 39.52 9.61 16.30
CA GLU A 97 40.76 10.39 16.36
C GLU A 97 40.92 11.37 15.19
N PHE A 98 40.17 11.20 14.10
CA PHE A 98 40.19 12.04 12.90
C PHE A 98 38.79 12.19 12.31
N CYS A 99 38.44 13.38 11.82
CA CYS A 99 37.19 13.60 11.10
C CYS A 99 37.24 12.99 9.70
N THR A 100 36.31 12.07 9.41
CA THR A 100 36.21 11.41 8.10
C THR A 100 35.75 12.34 6.98
N GLN A 101 35.14 13.47 7.31
CA GLN A 101 34.60 14.43 6.33
C GLN A 101 35.65 15.46 5.87
N CYS A 102 36.46 16.00 6.78
CA CYS A 102 37.41 17.08 6.48
C CYS A 102 38.88 16.73 6.78
N GLY A 103 39.16 15.56 7.36
CA GLY A 103 40.51 15.06 7.61
C GLY A 103 41.25 15.67 8.81
N SER A 104 40.62 16.59 9.55
CA SER A 104 41.24 17.19 10.73
C SER A 104 41.27 16.22 11.92
N LYS A 105 42.42 16.15 12.60
CA LYS A 105 42.62 15.36 13.82
C LYS A 105 41.75 15.91 14.96
N VAL A 106 41.16 15.02 15.75
CA VAL A 106 40.31 15.36 16.91
C VAL A 106 41.04 14.91 18.17
N ASP A 107 41.40 15.83 19.06
CA ASP A 107 42.12 15.51 20.30
C ASP A 107 41.14 15.25 21.46
N ALA A 108 41.45 14.29 22.32
CA ALA A 108 40.62 13.86 23.46
C ALA A 108 40.40 14.93 24.57
N SER A 109 40.91 16.14 24.39
CA SER A 109 40.82 17.24 25.36
C SER A 109 39.66 18.21 25.06
N ASP A 110 38.99 18.10 23.91
CA ASP A 110 37.95 19.05 23.47
C ASP A 110 36.51 18.52 23.65
N VAL A 111 36.33 17.42 24.38
CA VAL A 111 35.02 16.84 24.72
C VAL A 111 34.74 16.95 26.22
N SER A 112 34.80 18.17 26.77
CA SER A 112 34.10 18.52 28.02
C SER A 112 34.20 20.02 28.27
N GLN A 113 33.14 20.77 27.92
CA GLN A 113 32.66 21.98 28.61
C GLN A 113 31.60 22.68 27.76
N THR A 114 30.32 22.48 28.08
CA THR A 114 29.33 23.57 27.96
C THR A 114 28.15 23.34 28.91
N GLU A 115 28.37 23.63 30.20
CA GLU A 115 27.30 24.12 31.08
C GLU A 115 27.82 25.40 31.76
N GLY A 116 27.12 26.51 31.54
CA GLY A 116 27.09 27.64 32.47
C GLY A 116 27.96 28.87 32.16
N GLU A 117 27.26 30.00 32.04
CA GLU A 117 27.66 31.33 32.52
C GLU A 117 28.45 32.26 31.57
N ILE A 118 27.73 33.16 30.88
CA ILE A 118 28.30 34.44 30.44
C ILE A 118 27.75 35.55 31.34
N GLU A 119 28.54 35.83 32.37
CA GLU A 119 28.58 37.08 33.12
C GLU A 119 29.03 38.20 32.17
N THR A 120 28.14 39.13 31.85
CA THR A 120 28.45 40.35 31.10
C THR A 120 29.00 41.40 32.07
N ARG A 121 30.29 41.73 31.95
CA ARG A 121 30.90 42.85 32.68
C ARG A 121 31.24 44.00 31.73
N ALA A 122 30.66 45.14 32.07
CA ALA A 122 30.60 46.40 31.35
C ALA A 122 31.95 47.04 31.02
N LEU A 123 31.95 47.81 29.93
CA LEU A 123 32.70 49.05 29.79
C LEU A 123 31.74 50.15 29.28
N THR A 124 31.54 51.16 30.12
CA THR A 124 31.06 52.53 29.84
C THR A 124 32.14 53.48 30.40
N PRO A 125 32.30 54.76 29.98
CA PRO A 125 31.23 55.74 29.80
C PRO A 125 31.42 56.84 28.71
N GLU A 126 30.34 57.55 28.35
CA GLU A 126 30.23 59.02 28.44
C GLU A 126 28.81 59.49 27.98
N GLN A 127 28.17 60.31 28.82
CA GLN A 127 26.85 60.98 28.69
C GLN A 127 27.04 62.44 28.19
N PRO A 128 26.04 63.37 28.23
CA PRO A 128 24.56 63.33 28.13
C PRO A 128 24.06 64.31 27.00
N ASP A 129 22.78 64.43 26.67
CA ASP A 129 21.89 65.50 27.19
C ASP A 129 20.48 65.42 26.57
N VAL A 130 19.45 65.52 27.45
CA VAL A 130 18.12 66.18 27.36
C VAL A 130 17.44 66.40 25.98
N ASP A 131 16.15 66.14 25.76
CA ASP A 131 15.00 66.57 26.58
C ASP A 131 13.78 65.64 26.46
N THR A 132 13.04 65.58 27.56
CA THR A 132 11.75 64.92 27.74
C THR A 132 10.64 65.95 27.60
N GLU A 133 9.64 65.72 26.75
CA GLU A 133 8.22 66.11 26.94
C GLU A 133 7.40 65.42 25.84
N GLN A 134 6.15 65.01 25.98
CA GLN A 134 5.22 64.87 27.10
C GLN A 134 3.94 64.40 26.39
N TYR A 135 3.58 63.12 26.48
CA TYR A 135 2.17 62.72 26.50
C TYR A 135 2.01 61.45 27.32
N ARG A 136 1.86 61.65 28.63
CA ARG A 136 1.24 60.70 29.55
C ARG A 136 -0.23 60.51 29.16
N ALA A 137 -0.72 59.29 29.35
CA ALA A 137 -1.76 58.96 30.33
C ALA A 137 -3.14 58.77 29.65
N ASP A 138 -3.92 57.73 29.94
CA ASP A 138 -3.74 56.65 30.89
C ASP A 138 -4.61 55.45 30.49
N ALA A 139 -4.06 54.28 30.77
CA ALA A 139 -4.82 53.08 31.00
C ALA A 139 -5.67 53.21 32.27
N ALA A 140 -6.95 52.87 32.20
CA ALA A 140 -7.73 52.37 33.33
C ALA A 140 -9.05 51.78 32.80
N ALA A 141 -9.12 50.45 32.74
CA ALA A 141 -10.29 49.63 33.12
C ALA A 141 -10.16 48.22 32.48
N ALA A 142 -9.20 47.44 32.97
CA ALA A 142 -9.48 46.04 33.21
C ALA A 142 -9.99 45.97 34.64
N HIS A 143 -11.26 45.63 34.83
CA HIS A 143 -11.75 44.64 35.78
C HIS A 143 -13.29 44.64 35.75
N GLU A 144 -13.83 43.42 35.90
CA GLU A 144 -15.16 43.14 36.45
C GLU A 144 -16.35 42.97 35.48
N SER A 145 -16.40 41.80 34.82
CA SER A 145 -17.59 40.93 34.87
C SER A 145 -17.28 39.47 34.49
N LEU A 146 -16.39 38.83 35.25
CA LEU A 146 -16.40 37.37 35.39
C LEU A 146 -16.24 37.05 36.88
N ASN A 147 -17.39 36.98 37.57
CA ASN A 147 -17.49 36.33 38.88
C ASN A 147 -18.21 34.99 38.70
N THR A 148 -17.39 33.95 38.60
CA THR A 148 -17.39 32.74 39.43
C THR A 148 -18.55 32.56 40.42
N VAL A 149 -19.14 31.35 40.48
CA VAL A 149 -19.07 30.42 41.62
C VAL A 149 -19.68 29.06 41.19
N THR A 150 -18.84 28.03 41.10
CA THR A 150 -19.18 26.66 41.57
C THR A 150 -19.01 26.65 43.09
N PRO A 151 -19.82 25.92 43.90
CA PRO A 151 -19.52 24.49 44.07
C PRO A 151 -20.72 23.58 44.44
N ASP A 152 -20.31 22.33 44.55
CA ASP A 152 -20.95 21.06 44.88
C ASP A 152 -21.58 20.94 46.30
N LEU A 153 -22.39 19.88 46.47
CA LEU A 153 -22.85 19.16 47.67
C LEU A 153 -24.10 19.59 48.48
N GLY A 154 -25.13 18.72 48.47
CA GLY A 154 -25.52 17.99 49.69
C GLY A 154 -26.86 18.27 50.43
N MET A 155 -27.76 17.27 50.35
CA MET A 155 -28.55 16.64 51.45
C MET A 155 -29.95 17.15 51.94
N ALA A 156 -30.88 16.16 51.96
CA ALA A 156 -31.86 15.77 53.00
C ALA A 156 -33.36 16.22 53.00
N GLY A 157 -34.25 15.31 52.50
CA GLY A 157 -35.49 14.69 53.08
C GLY A 157 -36.64 15.50 53.73
N PRO A 158 -37.81 14.88 54.14
CA PRO A 158 -38.32 13.49 53.98
C PRO A 158 -39.82 13.32 53.49
N VAL A 159 -40.24 12.26 52.74
CA VAL A 159 -41.02 10.99 53.09
C VAL A 159 -42.57 11.14 53.30
N PRO A 160 -43.49 10.13 53.09
CA PRO A 160 -43.73 9.01 52.11
C PRO A 160 -45.12 9.15 51.37
N VAL A 161 -45.62 8.30 50.43
CA VAL A 161 -46.21 6.92 50.56
C VAL A 161 -46.38 6.23 49.17
N ASP A 162 -45.84 5.00 49.09
CA ASP A 162 -46.27 3.71 48.47
C ASP A 162 -47.22 3.60 47.23
N LYS A 163 -46.72 2.96 46.15
CA LYS A 163 -47.18 1.64 45.61
C LYS A 163 -46.48 1.23 44.29
N THR A 164 -45.57 0.26 44.44
CA THR A 164 -45.12 -0.89 43.63
C THR A 164 -45.53 -1.06 42.15
N ALA A 165 -44.53 -1.25 41.26
CA ALA A 165 -44.31 -2.49 40.46
C ALA A 165 -43.12 -2.35 39.47
N LEU A 166 -42.06 -3.14 39.64
CA LEU A 166 -41.07 -3.44 38.59
C LEU A 166 -40.67 -4.92 38.62
N MET A 167 -40.74 -5.53 37.43
CA MET A 167 -39.80 -6.44 36.75
C MET A 167 -39.25 -7.73 37.39
N LEU A 168 -39.21 -8.74 36.49
CA LEU A 168 -38.28 -9.87 36.33
C LEU A 168 -38.49 -11.18 37.14
N LYS A 169 -38.48 -12.28 36.35
CA LYS A 169 -38.24 -13.71 36.62
C LYS A 169 -37.04 -13.94 37.59
N PRO A 170 -36.79 -15.12 38.23
CA PRO A 170 -36.96 -16.47 37.64
C PRO A 170 -37.22 -17.67 38.61
N VAL A 171 -37.34 -18.87 38.01
CA VAL A 171 -37.03 -20.24 38.51
C VAL A 171 -37.57 -20.70 39.86
N SER A 172 -38.22 -21.88 39.89
CA SER A 172 -38.12 -22.86 40.99
C SER A 172 -38.48 -24.26 40.51
N ALA A 173 -37.64 -25.22 40.89
CA ALA A 173 -37.84 -26.66 40.83
C ALA A 173 -37.85 -27.22 42.27
N SER A 174 -38.35 -28.45 42.43
CA SER A 174 -38.33 -29.29 43.65
C SER A 174 -39.16 -28.81 44.85
N GLY A 175 -39.73 -29.66 45.68
CA GLY A 175 -39.63 -31.11 45.83
C GLY A 175 -40.09 -31.47 47.25
N GLU A 176 -40.72 -32.65 47.35
CA GLU A 176 -40.75 -33.57 48.50
C GLU A 176 -41.30 -33.13 49.87
N GLY A 177 -42.09 -34.02 50.47
CA GLY A 177 -41.86 -34.38 51.88
C GLY A 177 -43.08 -34.70 52.73
N GLY A 178 -43.26 -36.01 53.02
CA GLY A 178 -43.90 -36.53 54.23
C GLY A 178 -45.42 -36.66 54.15
N GLY A 179 -46.03 -37.83 54.28
CA GLY A 179 -45.77 -38.91 55.23
C GLY A 179 -47.15 -39.48 55.65
N PRO A 180 -47.20 -40.66 56.26
CA PRO A 180 -48.06 -41.77 55.85
C PRO A 180 -49.42 -41.81 56.58
N VAL A 181 -50.44 -42.43 55.97
CA VAL A 181 -51.26 -43.54 56.54
C VAL A 181 -52.45 -43.86 55.62
N SER A 182 -52.65 -45.15 55.37
CA SER A 182 -53.88 -45.76 54.83
C SER A 182 -55.07 -45.54 55.80
N PRO A 183 -56.34 -45.61 55.36
CA PRO A 183 -56.96 -46.94 55.19
C PRO A 183 -58.04 -47.05 54.08
N GLU A 184 -58.33 -48.31 53.74
CA GLU A 184 -59.65 -48.89 53.40
C GLU A 184 -60.50 -48.23 52.30
N SER A 185 -60.71 -48.90 51.16
CA SER A 185 -61.69 -49.99 50.96
C SER A 185 -63.15 -49.53 51.06
N LEU A 186 -63.86 -49.61 49.93
CA LEU A 186 -65.32 -49.69 49.76
C LEU A 186 -65.50 -49.99 48.26
N ALA A 187 -65.67 -51.22 47.76
CA ALA A 187 -66.54 -52.30 48.22
C ALA A 187 -67.95 -51.78 48.52
N ASP A 188 -68.65 -51.45 47.43
CA ASP A 188 -70.09 -51.22 47.47
C ASP A 188 -70.82 -52.49 47.94
N LYS A 189 -71.79 -52.27 48.83
CA LYS A 189 -72.72 -53.26 49.39
C LYS A 189 -73.38 -54.05 48.23
N VAL A 190 -73.71 -55.33 48.36
CA VAL A 190 -74.67 -55.89 49.31
C VAL A 190 -74.47 -57.41 49.38
N ARG A 191 -74.24 -57.93 50.60
CA ARG A 191 -74.55 -59.33 50.96
C ARG A 191 -76.00 -59.36 51.45
N ALA A 192 -76.87 -60.07 50.74
CA ALA A 192 -78.14 -60.53 51.30
C ALA A 192 -78.12 -62.06 51.36
N GLY A 193 -78.78 -62.56 52.39
CA GLY A 193 -78.63 -63.89 52.96
C GLY A 193 -78.74 -65.07 52.00
N ALA A 194 -78.09 -66.14 52.45
CA ALA A 194 -78.16 -67.47 51.93
C ALA A 194 -79.59 -67.96 51.62
N ASN A 195 -79.73 -68.73 50.55
CA ASN A 195 -80.40 -70.02 50.57
C ASN A 195 -80.00 -70.86 49.36
N ALA A 196 -79.93 -72.18 49.57
CA ALA A 196 -79.26 -73.19 48.75
C ALA A 196 -80.11 -73.70 47.55
N PRO A 197 -79.75 -74.81 46.85
CA PRO A 197 -79.14 -74.77 45.53
C PRO A 197 -80.01 -75.45 44.43
N LYS A 198 -79.78 -75.15 43.14
CA LYS A 198 -80.15 -76.05 42.03
C LYS A 198 -79.14 -76.01 40.88
N LYS A 199 -78.56 -77.18 40.57
CA LYS A 199 -77.68 -77.48 39.43
C LYS A 199 -78.31 -77.07 38.09
N LYS A 200 -77.55 -76.40 37.20
CA LYS A 200 -77.77 -76.42 35.75
C LYS A 200 -76.47 -76.37 34.92
N ASP A 201 -76.35 -77.43 34.12
CA ASP A 201 -75.57 -77.78 32.91
C ASP A 201 -74.33 -76.96 32.43
N PRO A 202 -73.12 -77.56 32.35
CA PRO A 202 -71.87 -76.91 31.93
C PRO A 202 -71.77 -76.55 30.43
N ARG A 203 -72.74 -76.92 29.59
CA ARG A 203 -72.64 -76.78 28.12
C ARG A 203 -73.01 -75.38 27.58
N LYS A 204 -73.71 -74.54 28.35
CA LYS A 204 -74.10 -73.17 27.90
C LYS A 204 -73.08 -72.08 28.21
N ILE A 205 -72.16 -72.32 29.15
CA ILE A 205 -71.08 -71.38 29.49
C ILE A 205 -69.95 -71.44 28.45
N ALA A 206 -69.66 -72.64 27.94
CA ALA A 206 -68.62 -72.84 26.92
C ALA A 206 -68.92 -72.13 25.59
N ALA A 207 -70.17 -72.06 25.16
CA ALA A 207 -70.55 -71.44 23.89
C ALA A 207 -70.47 -69.89 23.91
N ILE A 208 -70.81 -69.27 25.05
CA ILE A 208 -70.69 -67.81 25.23
C ILE A 208 -69.21 -67.40 25.35
N VAL A 209 -68.42 -68.18 26.10
CA VAL A 209 -66.97 -67.97 26.21
C VAL A 209 -66.28 -68.15 24.85
N ALA A 210 -66.66 -69.16 24.05
CA ALA A 210 -66.12 -69.36 22.70
C ALA A 210 -66.46 -68.20 21.74
N GLY A 211 -67.69 -67.69 21.76
CA GLY A 211 -68.09 -66.55 20.93
C GLY A 211 -67.35 -65.25 21.28
N VAL A 212 -67.13 -65.00 22.57
CA VAL A 212 -66.36 -63.84 23.06
C VAL A 212 -64.88 -63.97 22.70
N ILE A 213 -64.29 -65.17 22.79
CA ILE A 213 -62.90 -65.42 22.38
C ILE A 213 -62.71 -65.17 20.87
N VAL A 214 -63.66 -65.63 20.03
CA VAL A 214 -63.61 -65.39 18.58
C VAL A 214 -63.78 -63.90 18.25
N ALA A 215 -64.68 -63.19 18.94
CA ALA A 215 -64.84 -61.75 18.76
C ALA A 215 -63.60 -60.95 19.17
N ILE A 216 -62.95 -61.30 20.30
CA ILE A 216 -61.70 -60.68 20.75
C ILE A 216 -60.54 -61.02 19.80
N ALA A 217 -60.50 -62.23 19.24
CA ALA A 217 -59.47 -62.64 18.28
C ALA A 217 -59.60 -61.90 16.93
N VAL A 218 -60.83 -61.67 16.44
CA VAL A 218 -61.05 -60.91 15.19
C VAL A 218 -60.76 -59.42 15.38
N VAL A 219 -61.18 -58.84 16.52
CA VAL A 219 -60.88 -57.43 16.83
C VAL A 219 -59.38 -57.24 17.09
N GLY A 220 -58.75 -58.11 17.87
CA GLY A 220 -57.31 -58.07 18.17
C GLY A 220 -56.42 -58.38 16.96
N GLY A 221 -56.83 -59.30 16.09
CA GLY A 221 -56.15 -59.58 14.83
C GLY A 221 -56.24 -58.41 13.84
N GLY A 222 -57.38 -57.72 13.79
CA GLY A 222 -57.58 -56.52 12.98
C GLY A 222 -56.75 -55.33 13.47
N THR A 223 -56.72 -55.04 14.78
CA THR A 223 -55.84 -53.99 15.33
C THR A 223 -54.37 -54.34 15.19
N TRP A 224 -53.97 -55.60 15.37
CA TRP A 224 -52.59 -56.01 15.17
C TRP A 224 -52.15 -55.87 13.70
N ALA A 225 -52.99 -56.25 12.74
CA ALA A 225 -52.72 -56.05 11.32
C ALA A 225 -52.63 -54.55 10.95
N PHE A 226 -53.50 -53.71 11.52
CA PHE A 226 -53.45 -52.26 11.30
C PHE A 226 -52.21 -51.59 11.91
N ILE A 227 -51.83 -51.98 13.13
CA ILE A 227 -50.60 -51.50 13.79
C ILE A 227 -49.37 -51.96 13.01
N ASN A 228 -49.34 -53.21 12.55
CA ASN A 228 -48.24 -53.74 11.74
C ASN A 228 -48.13 -53.04 10.38
N TYR A 229 -49.27 -52.71 9.76
CA TYR A 229 -49.33 -51.92 8.53
C TYR A 229 -48.83 -50.47 8.75
N GLN A 230 -49.23 -49.81 9.84
CA GLN A 230 -48.69 -48.49 10.22
C GLN A 230 -47.20 -48.54 10.52
N HIS A 231 -46.72 -49.58 11.20
CA HIS A 231 -45.31 -49.78 11.49
C HIS A 231 -44.51 -49.99 10.19
N GLN A 232 -45.02 -50.80 9.26
CA GLN A 232 -44.42 -50.94 7.92
C GLN A 232 -44.36 -49.61 7.17
N GLN A 233 -45.41 -48.78 7.24
CA GLN A 233 -45.38 -47.44 6.63
C GLN A 233 -44.35 -46.52 7.28
N GLN A 234 -44.17 -46.59 8.60
CA GLN A 234 -43.14 -45.81 9.31
C GLN A 234 -41.73 -46.25 8.94
N VAL A 235 -41.47 -47.57 8.90
CA VAL A 235 -40.15 -48.10 8.50
C VAL A 235 -39.84 -47.75 7.04
N ALA A 236 -40.82 -47.86 6.14
CA ALA A 236 -40.64 -47.45 4.74
C ALA A 236 -40.39 -45.94 4.60
N ALA A 237 -41.10 -45.11 5.38
CA ALA A 237 -40.85 -43.67 5.42
C ALA A 237 -39.46 -43.33 5.97
N GLU A 238 -39.00 -44.02 7.01
CA GLU A 238 -37.66 -43.85 7.57
C GLU A 238 -36.56 -44.29 6.60
N GLN A 239 -36.75 -45.41 5.89
CA GLN A 239 -35.84 -45.84 4.82
C GLN A 239 -35.78 -44.82 3.67
N ALA A 240 -36.94 -44.34 3.21
CA ALA A 240 -37.00 -43.31 2.18
C ALA A 240 -36.36 -41.99 2.63
N GLN A 241 -36.43 -41.63 3.91
CA GLN A 241 -35.71 -40.48 4.47
C GLN A 241 -34.20 -40.74 4.51
N ARG A 242 -33.74 -41.92 4.96
CA ARG A 242 -32.31 -42.28 4.95
C ARG A 242 -31.72 -42.29 3.54
N GLU A 243 -32.45 -42.80 2.55
CA GLU A 243 -32.03 -42.77 1.14
C GLU A 243 -31.94 -41.35 0.61
N LYS A 244 -32.87 -40.47 1.01
CA LYS A 244 -32.81 -39.03 0.67
C LYS A 244 -31.65 -38.33 1.35
N ASP A 245 -31.48 -38.51 2.66
CA ASP A 245 -30.37 -37.95 3.44
C ASP A 245 -29.03 -38.43 2.89
N GLU A 246 -28.94 -39.70 2.46
CA GLU A 246 -27.75 -40.25 1.82
C GLU A 246 -27.53 -39.70 0.41
N ALA A 247 -28.59 -39.46 -0.38
CA ALA A 247 -28.50 -38.80 -1.68
C ALA A 247 -28.03 -37.34 -1.54
N ILE A 248 -28.63 -36.58 -0.63
CA ILE A 248 -28.23 -35.21 -0.27
C ILE A 248 -26.77 -35.19 0.22
N ALA A 249 -26.39 -36.13 1.08
CA ALA A 249 -25.01 -36.25 1.57
C ALA A 249 -23.97 -36.53 0.46
N LYS A 250 -24.40 -37.16 -0.64
CA LYS A 250 -23.57 -37.48 -1.81
C LYS A 250 -23.57 -36.38 -2.86
N ALA A 251 -24.52 -35.46 -2.81
CA ALA A 251 -24.66 -34.39 -3.78
C ALA A 251 -23.62 -33.30 -3.57
N GLU A 252 -23.23 -32.68 -4.68
CA GLU A 252 -22.45 -31.45 -4.67
C GLU A 252 -23.40 -30.27 -4.56
N HIS A 253 -23.10 -29.37 -3.61
CA HIS A 253 -23.86 -28.17 -3.35
C HIS A 253 -23.06 -26.94 -3.78
N VAL A 254 -23.74 -25.98 -4.41
CA VAL A 254 -23.14 -24.68 -4.73
C VAL A 254 -23.01 -23.90 -3.42
N VAL A 255 -21.78 -23.62 -3.01
CA VAL A 255 -21.47 -22.82 -1.83
C VAL A 255 -21.25 -21.38 -2.27
N VAL A 256 -22.09 -20.47 -1.78
CA VAL A 256 -21.97 -19.04 -2.09
C VAL A 256 -21.14 -18.36 -1.01
N ILE A 257 -20.00 -17.81 -1.43
CA ILE A 257 -19.09 -17.09 -0.54
C ILE A 257 -19.21 -15.59 -0.76
N LYS A 258 -18.94 -14.80 0.29
CA LYS A 258 -18.84 -13.35 0.13
C LYS A 258 -17.49 -13.00 -0.49
N ALA A 259 -17.47 -12.55 -1.74
CA ALA A 259 -16.30 -11.98 -2.40
C ALA A 259 -16.70 -10.70 -3.13
N SER A 260 -16.07 -9.57 -2.78
CA SER A 260 -16.42 -8.28 -3.39
C SER A 260 -15.25 -7.31 -3.39
N GLY A 261 -15.10 -6.54 -4.47
CA GLY A 261 -14.18 -5.42 -4.58
C GLY A 261 -14.70 -4.38 -5.57
N ASP A 262 -14.36 -3.12 -5.34
CA ASP A 262 -14.75 -2.04 -6.26
C ASP A 262 -14.09 -2.25 -7.63
N GLY A 263 -14.88 -2.24 -8.70
CA GLY A 263 -14.42 -2.51 -10.06
C GLY A 263 -14.13 -3.99 -10.39
N TRP A 264 -14.30 -4.93 -9.46
CA TRP A 264 -14.17 -6.37 -9.75
C TRP A 264 -15.52 -6.96 -10.16
N ASP A 265 -15.69 -7.22 -11.46
CA ASP A 265 -16.89 -7.86 -12.00
C ASP A 265 -16.57 -8.92 -13.06
N THR A 266 -16.84 -10.18 -12.71
CA THR A 266 -16.61 -11.33 -13.59
C THR A 266 -17.53 -11.35 -14.82
N LEU A 267 -18.70 -10.71 -14.76
CA LEU A 267 -19.57 -10.55 -15.92
C LEU A 267 -19.05 -9.51 -16.92
N ALA A 268 -18.27 -8.54 -16.43
CA ALA A 268 -17.58 -7.54 -17.25
C ALA A 268 -16.24 -8.06 -17.83
N GLY A 269 -15.88 -9.32 -17.56
CA GLY A 269 -14.66 -9.95 -18.07
C GLY A 269 -13.49 -9.98 -17.09
N ALA A 270 -13.69 -9.67 -15.80
CA ALA A 270 -12.67 -9.87 -14.78
C ALA A 270 -12.36 -11.36 -14.56
N SER A 271 -11.16 -11.66 -14.08
CA SER A 271 -10.84 -13.01 -13.61
C SER A 271 -11.74 -13.41 -12.45
N ARG A 272 -12.15 -14.68 -12.43
CA ARG A 272 -12.72 -15.28 -11.23
C ARG A 272 -11.68 -15.32 -10.12
N LEU A 273 -12.15 -15.35 -8.89
CA LEU A 273 -11.31 -15.44 -7.71
C LEU A 273 -10.90 -16.91 -7.54
N PRO A 274 -9.61 -17.27 -7.65
CA PRO A 274 -9.18 -18.62 -7.31
C PRO A 274 -9.34 -18.83 -5.81
N VAL A 275 -9.98 -19.92 -5.42
CA VAL A 275 -10.22 -20.33 -4.05
C VAL A 275 -9.68 -21.74 -3.89
N HIS A 276 -8.61 -21.88 -3.13
CA HIS A 276 -8.07 -23.16 -2.70
C HIS A 276 -8.95 -23.72 -1.57
N VAL A 277 -9.49 -24.90 -1.79
CA VAL A 277 -10.38 -25.61 -0.88
C VAL A 277 -9.63 -26.78 -0.27
N GLU A 278 -9.40 -26.73 1.04
CA GLU A 278 -8.78 -27.82 1.79
C GLU A 278 -9.73 -28.32 2.87
N GLY A 279 -9.99 -29.63 2.94
CA GLY A 279 -10.89 -30.16 3.95
C GLY A 279 -11.24 -31.64 3.81
N THR A 280 -12.35 -32.02 4.43
CA THR A 280 -12.84 -33.40 4.41
C THR A 280 -14.35 -33.40 4.29
N ASP A 281 -14.85 -34.22 3.36
CA ASP A 281 -16.28 -34.42 3.19
C ASP A 281 -16.88 -35.29 4.32
N SER A 282 -18.21 -35.39 4.35
CA SER A 282 -18.93 -36.18 5.36
C SER A 282 -18.62 -37.68 5.34
N LYS A 283 -17.98 -38.19 4.29
CA LYS A 283 -17.53 -39.59 4.18
C LYS A 283 -16.09 -39.79 4.62
N GLY A 284 -15.36 -38.72 4.91
CA GLY A 284 -13.93 -38.80 5.22
C GLY A 284 -13.01 -38.69 4.00
N GLU A 285 -13.54 -38.38 2.81
CA GLU A 285 -12.74 -38.13 1.61
C GLU A 285 -12.07 -36.76 1.72
N LYS A 286 -10.75 -36.70 1.49
CA LYS A 286 -10.00 -35.45 1.51
C LYS A 286 -10.21 -34.68 0.22
N VAL A 287 -10.44 -33.37 0.34
CA VAL A 287 -10.53 -32.43 -0.77
C VAL A 287 -9.39 -31.43 -0.63
N ASP A 288 -8.62 -31.26 -1.69
CA ASP A 288 -7.48 -30.34 -1.80
C ASP A 288 -7.36 -29.94 -3.28
N GLU A 289 -8.06 -28.87 -3.66
CA GLU A 289 -8.12 -28.39 -5.04
C GLU A 289 -8.43 -26.90 -5.12
N VAL A 290 -8.29 -26.30 -6.30
CA VAL A 290 -8.60 -24.90 -6.55
C VAL A 290 -9.85 -24.80 -7.39
N GLN A 291 -10.83 -24.05 -6.90
CA GLN A 291 -12.06 -23.72 -7.60
C GLN A 291 -12.16 -22.21 -7.82
N TYR A 292 -13.11 -21.75 -8.64
CA TYR A 292 -13.14 -20.37 -9.14
C TYR A 292 -14.45 -19.68 -8.78
N ALA A 293 -14.39 -18.70 -7.89
CA ALA A 293 -15.55 -17.94 -7.45
C ALA A 293 -15.82 -16.71 -8.33
N THR A 294 -17.08 -16.49 -8.69
CA THR A 294 -17.56 -15.33 -9.45
C THR A 294 -17.87 -14.13 -8.55
N SER A 295 -18.12 -12.96 -9.14
CA SER A 295 -18.43 -11.71 -8.42
C SER A 295 -19.76 -11.74 -7.65
N ASP A 296 -20.65 -12.68 -7.97
CA ASP A 296 -21.87 -12.99 -7.19
C ASP A 296 -21.64 -14.02 -6.08
N GLY A 297 -20.40 -14.49 -5.90
CA GLY A 297 -20.00 -15.43 -4.85
C GLY A 297 -20.18 -16.90 -5.19
N ARG A 298 -20.65 -17.24 -6.40
CA ARG A 298 -20.91 -18.62 -6.85
C ARG A 298 -19.65 -19.25 -7.45
N GLY A 299 -19.70 -20.53 -7.81
CA GLY A 299 -18.60 -21.23 -8.49
C GLY A 299 -17.80 -22.20 -7.62
N ILE A 300 -18.14 -22.31 -6.34
CA ILE A 300 -17.59 -23.31 -5.41
C ILE A 300 -18.62 -24.44 -5.24
N ASN A 301 -18.26 -25.67 -5.60
CA ASN A 301 -19.10 -26.86 -5.48
C ASN A 301 -18.48 -27.83 -4.48
N LEU A 302 -19.18 -28.10 -3.37
CA LEU A 302 -18.68 -28.96 -2.30
C LEU A 302 -19.76 -29.91 -1.81
N ARG A 303 -19.36 -31.11 -1.41
CA ARG A 303 -20.23 -31.99 -0.62
C ARG A 303 -20.28 -31.51 0.82
N GLN A 304 -21.30 -31.90 1.56
CA GLN A 304 -21.34 -31.62 3.01
C GLN A 304 -20.07 -32.12 3.71
N GLY A 305 -19.53 -31.32 4.64
CA GLY A 305 -18.21 -31.55 5.21
C GLY A 305 -17.69 -30.32 5.95
N ASN A 306 -16.39 -30.34 6.27
CA ASN A 306 -15.66 -29.23 6.88
C ASN A 306 -14.49 -28.85 5.98
N TYR A 307 -14.43 -27.57 5.58
CA TYR A 307 -13.45 -27.04 4.66
C TYR A 307 -12.90 -25.70 5.13
N VAL A 308 -11.67 -25.42 4.74
CA VAL A 308 -10.99 -24.14 4.84
C VAL A 308 -10.81 -23.63 3.42
N LEU A 309 -11.34 -22.45 3.13
CA LEU A 309 -11.21 -21.77 1.85
C LEU A 309 -10.10 -20.74 1.98
N SER A 310 -9.13 -20.73 1.07
CA SER A 310 -8.07 -19.72 1.01
C SER A 310 -7.91 -19.17 -0.40
N VAL A 311 -7.39 -17.95 -0.54
CA VAL A 311 -7.16 -17.34 -1.86
C VAL A 311 -5.67 -17.39 -2.19
N PRO A 312 -5.23 -18.27 -3.10
CA PRO A 312 -3.81 -18.42 -3.41
C PRO A 312 -3.27 -17.30 -4.30
N ALA A 313 -4.11 -16.62 -5.08
CA ALA A 313 -3.72 -15.55 -5.98
C ALA A 313 -4.81 -14.48 -6.14
N SER A 314 -4.37 -13.26 -6.40
CA SER A 314 -5.24 -12.12 -6.63
C SER A 314 -6.00 -12.22 -7.95
N PRO A 315 -7.27 -11.79 -8.01
CA PRO A 315 -7.96 -11.62 -9.28
C PRO A 315 -7.48 -10.34 -10.02
N ILE A 316 -7.82 -10.26 -11.31
CA ILE A 316 -7.57 -9.11 -12.19
C ILE A 316 -8.90 -8.64 -12.77
N ALA A 317 -9.21 -7.35 -12.67
CA ALA A 317 -10.37 -6.74 -13.33
C ALA A 317 -10.17 -6.68 -14.86
N ALA A 318 -11.28 -6.49 -15.59
CA ALA A 318 -11.25 -6.33 -17.04
C ALA A 318 -10.39 -5.14 -17.52
N ASP A 319 -10.22 -4.11 -16.70
CA ASP A 319 -9.37 -2.94 -16.98
C ASP A 319 -7.89 -3.12 -16.58
N GLY A 320 -7.51 -4.32 -16.13
CA GLY A 320 -6.16 -4.64 -15.67
C GLY A 320 -5.89 -4.33 -14.19
N THR A 321 -6.87 -3.87 -13.41
CA THR A 321 -6.67 -3.65 -11.97
C THR A 321 -6.40 -4.98 -11.26
N VAL A 322 -5.27 -5.06 -10.55
CA VAL A 322 -4.91 -6.21 -9.70
C VAL A 322 -5.35 -5.92 -8.26
N PHE A 323 -5.96 -6.91 -7.59
CA PHE A 323 -6.50 -6.71 -6.24
C PHE A 323 -5.58 -7.27 -5.16
N ASN A 324 -5.62 -6.68 -3.97
CA ASN A 324 -5.14 -7.30 -2.73
C ASN A 324 -6.31 -7.96 -2.01
N VAL A 325 -6.02 -9.05 -1.29
CA VAL A 325 -7.03 -9.83 -0.55
C VAL A 325 -6.72 -9.76 0.93
N SER A 326 -7.57 -9.08 1.70
CA SER A 326 -7.30 -8.77 3.11
C SER A 326 -7.56 -9.96 4.05
N ASN A 327 -8.46 -10.87 3.67
CA ASN A 327 -8.79 -12.07 4.45
C ASN A 327 -8.23 -13.30 3.74
N THR A 328 -7.41 -14.12 4.40
CA THR A 328 -6.72 -15.22 3.75
C THR A 328 -7.43 -16.57 3.90
N GLN A 329 -8.31 -16.73 4.90
CA GLN A 329 -9.01 -18.00 5.16
C GLN A 329 -10.44 -17.80 5.65
N VAL A 330 -11.35 -18.67 5.18
CA VAL A 330 -12.75 -18.76 5.64
C VAL A 330 -13.08 -20.21 5.92
N GLU A 331 -13.58 -20.51 7.11
CA GLU A 331 -14.04 -21.86 7.47
C GLU A 331 -15.50 -22.06 7.03
N VAL A 332 -15.74 -23.14 6.29
CA VAL A 332 -17.07 -23.52 5.82
C VAL A 332 -17.39 -24.93 6.28
N SER A 333 -18.46 -25.05 7.07
CA SER A 333 -18.95 -26.33 7.58
C SER A 333 -20.47 -26.40 7.43
N PHE A 334 -20.98 -27.36 6.67
CA PHE A 334 -22.42 -27.48 6.50
C PHE A 334 -22.85 -28.94 6.45
N THR A 335 -24.05 -29.17 6.97
CA THR A 335 -24.81 -30.40 6.84
C THR A 335 -26.04 -30.04 6.04
N ALA A 336 -26.19 -30.57 4.83
CA ALA A 336 -27.35 -30.27 4.00
C ALA A 336 -28.58 -30.96 4.60
N LYS A 337 -29.65 -30.19 4.83
CA LYS A 337 -30.95 -30.67 5.36
C LYS A 337 -32.08 -30.53 4.35
N ASP A 338 -31.77 -29.97 3.18
CA ASP A 338 -32.71 -29.55 2.14
C ASP A 338 -32.65 -30.50 0.94
N GLU A 339 -33.09 -30.04 -0.23
CA GLU A 339 -33.08 -30.81 -1.47
C GLU A 339 -31.66 -31.08 -2.00
N GLU A 340 -31.55 -32.14 -2.81
CA GLU A 340 -30.30 -32.54 -3.47
C GLU A 340 -29.74 -31.39 -4.32
N GLY A 341 -28.49 -30.98 -4.06
CA GLY A 341 -27.83 -29.91 -4.82
C GLY A 341 -28.33 -28.48 -4.53
N SER A 342 -29.00 -28.26 -3.40
CA SER A 342 -29.40 -26.91 -2.96
C SER A 342 -28.21 -25.96 -2.79
N GLU A 343 -28.46 -24.66 -2.98
CA GLU A 343 -27.47 -23.60 -2.77
C GLU A 343 -27.27 -23.32 -1.28
N ILE A 344 -26.01 -23.31 -0.84
CA ILE A 344 -25.63 -23.06 0.55
C ILE A 344 -25.08 -21.64 0.66
N ASP A 345 -25.83 -20.77 1.32
CA ASP A 345 -25.38 -19.42 1.63
C ASP A 345 -24.35 -19.45 2.78
N ALA A 346 -23.09 -19.24 2.44
CA ALA A 346 -21.98 -19.11 3.38
C ALA A 346 -21.52 -17.65 3.56
N THR A 347 -22.23 -16.67 2.98
CA THR A 347 -21.82 -15.24 2.99
C THR A 347 -21.75 -14.64 4.40
N GLY A 348 -22.52 -15.19 5.35
CA GLY A 348 -22.49 -14.80 6.77
C GLY A 348 -21.32 -15.36 7.58
N ARG A 349 -20.48 -16.24 7.01
CA ARG A 349 -19.39 -16.95 7.71
C ARG A 349 -18.02 -16.28 7.58
N GLY A 350 -17.96 -15.14 6.90
CA GLY A 350 -16.72 -14.50 6.48
C GLY A 350 -16.65 -14.40 4.96
N GLY A 351 -15.69 -13.65 4.46
CA GLY A 351 -15.55 -13.41 3.02
C GLY A 351 -14.22 -12.79 2.65
N PHE A 352 -13.96 -12.76 1.36
CA PHE A 352 -12.77 -12.19 0.75
C PHE A 352 -13.08 -10.75 0.32
N GLU A 353 -12.49 -9.79 1.02
CA GLU A 353 -12.54 -8.39 0.63
C GLU A 353 -11.38 -8.09 -0.30
N LEU A 354 -11.72 -7.57 -1.48
CA LEU A 354 -10.79 -7.26 -2.55
C LEU A 354 -10.59 -5.75 -2.63
N THR A 355 -9.36 -5.29 -2.46
CA THR A 355 -8.99 -3.87 -2.57
C THR A 355 -8.15 -3.64 -3.82
N PRO A 356 -8.48 -2.64 -4.67
CA PRO A 356 -7.62 -2.29 -5.79
C PRO A 356 -6.20 -1.96 -5.33
N THR A 357 -5.20 -2.57 -5.97
CA THR A 357 -3.79 -2.22 -5.74
C THR A 357 -3.45 -1.01 -6.60
N ASP A 358 -2.68 -0.06 -6.06
CA ASP A 358 -2.18 1.07 -6.84
C ASP A 358 -1.35 0.54 -8.02
N ALA A 359 -1.59 1.07 -9.23
CA ALA A 359 -0.92 0.59 -10.43
C ALA A 359 0.62 0.70 -10.34
N LEU A 360 1.16 1.64 -9.58
CA LEU A 360 2.60 1.80 -9.34
C LEU A 360 3.18 0.73 -8.40
N GLU A 361 2.34 0.11 -7.56
CA GLU A 361 2.76 -0.91 -6.59
C GLU A 361 2.64 -2.33 -7.15
N VAL A 362 1.98 -2.51 -8.31
CA VAL A 362 1.79 -3.81 -8.94
C VAL A 362 3.12 -4.33 -9.50
N THR A 363 3.54 -5.51 -9.04
CA THR A 363 4.75 -6.19 -9.51
C THR A 363 4.49 -7.18 -10.65
N ASP A 364 5.52 -7.49 -11.45
CA ASP A 364 5.45 -8.57 -12.45
C ASP A 364 5.06 -9.90 -11.81
N GLU A 365 5.54 -10.18 -10.60
CA GLU A 365 5.24 -11.41 -9.88
C GLU A 365 3.75 -11.52 -9.52
N GLN A 366 3.14 -10.44 -9.04
CA GLN A 366 1.70 -10.40 -8.76
C GLN A 366 0.88 -10.63 -10.04
N ILE A 367 1.25 -9.99 -11.15
CA ILE A 367 0.57 -10.16 -12.44
C ILE A 367 0.73 -11.60 -12.94
N ASN A 368 1.94 -12.16 -12.90
CA ASN A 368 2.23 -13.51 -13.36
C ASN A 368 1.52 -14.57 -12.52
N LYS A 369 1.48 -14.39 -11.20
CA LYS A 369 0.77 -15.29 -10.30
C LYS A 369 -0.75 -15.24 -10.53
N ALA A 370 -1.32 -14.05 -10.69
CA ALA A 370 -2.74 -13.89 -11.04
C ALA A 370 -3.06 -14.52 -12.40
N TYR A 371 -2.20 -14.32 -13.40
CA TYR A 371 -2.29 -14.95 -14.72
C TYR A 371 -2.23 -16.48 -14.64
N GLU A 372 -1.31 -17.04 -13.85
CA GLU A 372 -1.17 -18.49 -13.71
C GLU A 372 -2.48 -19.13 -13.26
N TYR A 373 -3.15 -18.55 -12.26
CA TYR A 373 -4.44 -19.05 -11.78
C TYR A 373 -5.58 -18.78 -12.77
N ALA A 374 -5.64 -17.61 -13.40
CA ALA A 374 -6.65 -17.30 -14.41
C ALA A 374 -6.56 -18.23 -15.63
N SER A 375 -5.34 -18.57 -16.07
CA SER A 375 -5.11 -19.47 -17.21
C SER A 375 -5.52 -20.93 -16.97
N LYS A 376 -5.63 -21.32 -15.69
CA LYS A 376 -6.09 -22.64 -15.26
C LYS A 376 -7.61 -22.73 -15.13
N ASP A 377 -8.34 -21.60 -15.23
CA ASP A 377 -9.80 -21.61 -15.24
C ASP A 377 -10.30 -22.13 -16.60
N THR A 378 -10.69 -23.40 -16.63
CA THR A 378 -11.24 -24.05 -17.83
C THR A 378 -12.77 -24.09 -17.81
N THR A 379 -13.43 -23.38 -16.89
CA THR A 379 -14.88 -23.42 -16.75
C THR A 379 -15.57 -22.61 -17.84
N ASP A 380 -16.85 -22.92 -18.11
CA ASP A 380 -17.64 -22.16 -19.08
C ASP A 380 -17.73 -20.70 -18.67
N GLY A 381 -17.37 -19.78 -19.58
CA GLY A 381 -17.30 -18.36 -19.29
C GLY A 381 -16.04 -17.95 -18.52
N ALA A 382 -14.96 -18.73 -18.59
CA ALA A 382 -13.64 -18.31 -18.15
C ALA A 382 -13.18 -17.07 -18.94
N PRO A 383 -12.46 -16.14 -18.30
CA PRO A 383 -11.98 -14.93 -18.96
C PRO A 383 -10.74 -15.22 -19.82
N ASP A 384 -10.45 -14.30 -20.75
CA ASP A 384 -9.20 -14.34 -21.51
C ASP A 384 -8.03 -13.92 -20.61
N ALA A 385 -7.31 -14.91 -20.08
CA ALA A 385 -6.19 -14.69 -19.17
C ALA A 385 -5.04 -13.90 -19.81
N ASP A 386 -4.77 -14.09 -21.11
CA ASP A 386 -3.73 -13.36 -21.82
C ASP A 386 -4.11 -11.88 -21.98
N ALA A 387 -5.38 -11.60 -22.31
CA ALA A 387 -5.90 -10.24 -22.35
C ALA A 387 -5.84 -9.54 -20.99
N LEU A 388 -6.19 -10.25 -19.90
CA LEU A 388 -6.10 -9.72 -18.54
C LEU A 388 -4.65 -9.41 -18.12
N LYS A 389 -3.71 -10.31 -18.44
CA LYS A 389 -2.28 -10.07 -18.19
C LYS A 389 -1.78 -8.85 -18.95
N ALA A 390 -2.15 -8.74 -20.23
CA ALA A 390 -1.78 -7.59 -21.07
C ALA A 390 -2.37 -6.28 -20.52
N ALA A 391 -3.64 -6.29 -20.09
CA ALA A 391 -4.29 -5.14 -19.50
C ALA A 391 -3.61 -4.70 -18.19
N ALA A 392 -3.30 -5.63 -17.30
CA ALA A 392 -2.61 -5.33 -16.04
C ALA A 392 -1.20 -4.78 -16.24
N THR A 393 -0.45 -5.39 -17.17
CA THR A 393 0.89 -4.92 -17.55
C THR A 393 0.82 -3.50 -18.11
N LYS A 394 -0.06 -3.27 -19.08
CA LYS A 394 -0.27 -1.94 -19.67
C LYS A 394 -0.65 -0.89 -18.63
N ARG A 395 -1.56 -1.22 -17.71
CA ARG A 395 -2.02 -0.29 -16.67
C ARG A 395 -0.86 0.15 -15.77
N ARG A 396 -0.01 -0.79 -15.34
CA ARG A 396 1.17 -0.48 -14.54
C ARG A 396 2.16 0.37 -15.33
N ASP A 397 2.50 -0.04 -16.55
CA ASP A 397 3.51 0.65 -17.36
C ASP A 397 3.06 2.08 -17.72
N ASP A 398 1.78 2.28 -18.04
CA ASP A 398 1.18 3.61 -18.25
C ASP A 398 1.28 4.47 -16.97
N ALA A 399 1.05 3.89 -15.80
CA ALA A 399 1.16 4.60 -14.52
C ALA A 399 2.62 4.99 -14.21
N VAL A 400 3.57 4.10 -14.46
CA VAL A 400 5.01 4.38 -14.33
C VAL A 400 5.43 5.52 -15.25
N ALA A 401 5.06 5.45 -16.53
CA ALA A 401 5.36 6.50 -17.50
C ALA A 401 4.74 7.86 -17.09
N ALA A 402 3.49 7.86 -16.63
CA ALA A 402 2.84 9.07 -16.14
C ALA A 402 3.52 9.64 -14.88
N LYS A 403 4.01 8.78 -13.97
CA LYS A 403 4.76 9.21 -12.79
C LYS A 403 6.12 9.78 -13.16
N GLU A 404 6.85 9.14 -14.07
CA GLU A 404 8.12 9.65 -14.59
C GLU A 404 7.96 11.02 -15.27
N GLU A 405 6.91 11.19 -16.08
CA GLU A 405 6.59 12.49 -16.70
C GLU A 405 6.26 13.55 -15.65
N ALA A 406 5.46 13.20 -14.64
CA ALA A 406 5.11 14.11 -13.55
C ALA A 406 6.34 14.51 -12.72
N ASP A 407 7.25 13.57 -12.44
CA ASP A 407 8.48 13.83 -11.70
C ASP A 407 9.47 14.66 -12.51
N ALA A 408 9.62 14.39 -13.81
CA ALA A 408 10.43 15.19 -14.71
C ALA A 408 9.90 16.63 -14.79
N LYS A 409 8.57 16.79 -14.88
CA LYS A 409 7.92 18.10 -14.86
C LYS A 409 8.13 18.81 -13.51
N ALA A 410 8.00 18.11 -12.40
CA ALA A 410 8.24 18.66 -11.07
C ALA A 410 9.71 19.12 -10.92
N ALA A 411 10.66 18.33 -11.42
CA ALA A 411 12.08 18.68 -11.41
C ALA A 411 12.41 19.93 -12.25
N ARG A 412 11.66 20.16 -13.34
CA ARG A 412 11.76 21.38 -14.17
C ARG A 412 10.99 22.58 -13.61
N THR A 413 10.17 22.40 -12.59
CA THR A 413 9.28 23.46 -12.08
C THR A 413 9.98 24.28 -11.01
N ILE A 414 10.29 25.53 -11.34
CA ILE A 414 10.74 26.56 -10.41
C ILE A 414 9.51 27.18 -9.74
N THR A 415 9.55 27.24 -8.42
CA THR A 415 8.50 27.84 -7.60
C THR A 415 9.10 28.95 -6.73
N THR A 416 8.61 30.18 -6.89
CA THR A 416 9.02 31.34 -6.07
C THR A 416 7.83 31.85 -5.24
N ALA A 417 8.00 32.95 -4.50
CA ALA A 417 6.89 33.61 -3.81
C ALA A 417 5.88 34.25 -4.80
N ASP A 418 6.36 34.70 -5.96
CA ASP A 418 5.59 35.54 -6.87
C ASP A 418 5.09 34.79 -8.11
N TYR A 419 5.79 33.73 -8.52
CA TYR A 419 5.48 32.99 -9.74
C TYR A 419 5.86 31.51 -9.67
N THR A 420 5.37 30.77 -10.65
CA THR A 420 5.84 29.44 -11.03
C THR A 420 6.35 29.49 -12.46
N LEU A 421 7.39 28.72 -12.76
CA LEU A 421 8.00 28.64 -14.09
C LEU A 421 8.37 27.18 -14.36
N GLU A 422 7.86 26.61 -15.44
CA GLU A 422 8.33 25.32 -15.95
C GLU A 422 9.45 25.57 -16.95
N LEU A 423 10.65 25.03 -16.68
CA LEU A 423 11.77 25.12 -17.61
C LEU A 423 11.53 24.25 -18.85
N PRO A 424 12.11 24.60 -20.02
CA PRO A 424 12.02 23.77 -21.23
C PRO A 424 12.61 22.38 -21.01
N SER A 425 11.96 21.33 -21.51
CA SER A 425 12.49 19.96 -21.45
C SER A 425 13.84 19.80 -22.17
N TYR A 426 14.12 20.63 -23.17
CA TYR A 426 15.43 20.67 -23.84
C TYR A 426 16.61 20.97 -22.89
N TRP A 427 16.33 21.55 -21.73
CA TRP A 427 17.34 21.85 -20.71
C TRP A 427 17.53 20.72 -19.68
N ASP A 428 16.80 19.62 -19.79
CA ASP A 428 16.87 18.49 -18.87
C ASP A 428 18.29 17.95 -18.72
N GLY A 429 18.78 17.92 -17.48
CA GLY A 429 20.12 17.45 -17.14
C GLY A 429 21.28 18.35 -17.60
N ARG A 430 21.00 19.47 -18.29
CA ARG A 430 22.00 20.37 -18.88
C ARG A 430 22.15 21.71 -18.16
N VAL A 431 21.18 22.10 -17.34
CA VAL A 431 21.21 23.35 -16.58
C VAL A 431 21.17 23.12 -15.07
N THR A 432 21.58 24.13 -14.32
CA THR A 432 21.42 24.18 -12.86
C THR A 432 20.76 25.50 -12.48
N VAL A 433 19.77 25.45 -11.58
CA VAL A 433 19.05 26.64 -11.10
C VAL A 433 19.65 27.09 -9.79
N LYS A 434 19.89 28.40 -9.64
CA LYS A 434 20.29 29.03 -8.38
C LYS A 434 19.34 30.17 -8.02
N TYR A 435 19.09 30.32 -6.73
CA TYR A 435 18.30 31.41 -6.16
C TYR A 435 19.26 32.45 -5.59
N GLU A 436 19.30 33.62 -6.22
CA GLU A 436 20.24 34.69 -5.93
C GLU A 436 19.46 35.96 -5.55
N GLY A 437 19.20 36.13 -4.24
CA GLY A 437 18.35 37.21 -3.74
C GLY A 437 16.92 37.07 -4.29
N ASP A 438 16.44 38.12 -4.94
CA ASP A 438 15.12 38.16 -5.58
C ASP A 438 15.13 37.65 -7.03
N SER A 439 16.26 37.10 -7.48
CA SER A 439 16.43 36.57 -8.84
C SER A 439 16.61 35.07 -8.85
N VAL A 440 16.07 34.43 -9.89
CA VAL A 440 16.36 33.03 -10.21
C VAL A 440 17.27 33.01 -11.42
N VAL A 441 18.43 32.38 -11.30
CA VAL A 441 19.43 32.32 -12.38
C VAL A 441 19.61 30.88 -12.82
N VAL A 442 19.50 30.65 -14.13
CA VAL A 442 19.71 29.35 -14.76
C VAL A 442 21.11 29.34 -15.37
N TYR A 443 21.94 28.41 -14.94
CA TYR A 443 23.33 28.26 -15.39
C TYR A 443 23.50 27.03 -16.27
N SER A 444 24.46 27.05 -17.19
CA SER A 444 24.93 25.83 -17.84
C SER A 444 25.57 24.90 -16.81
N LYS A 445 25.23 23.61 -16.84
CA LYS A 445 25.87 22.59 -16.00
C LYS A 445 27.31 22.33 -16.43
N ASN A 446 27.59 22.33 -17.73
CA ASN A 446 28.92 22.12 -18.29
C ASN A 446 29.82 23.35 -18.08
N TYR A 447 29.22 24.55 -18.03
CA TYR A 447 29.92 25.81 -17.81
C TYR A 447 29.26 26.61 -16.68
N PRO A 448 29.48 26.24 -15.39
CA PRO A 448 28.74 26.79 -14.24
C PRO A 448 28.91 28.28 -13.94
N LYS A 449 29.81 28.96 -14.66
CA LYS A 449 30.01 30.41 -14.61
C LYS A 449 29.14 31.16 -15.63
N ARG A 450 28.48 30.45 -16.54
CA ARG A 450 27.71 31.02 -17.64
C ARG A 450 26.24 30.90 -17.33
N ALA A 451 25.63 32.05 -17.03
CA ALA A 451 24.18 32.14 -16.90
C ALA A 451 23.58 32.02 -18.31
N ILE A 452 22.61 31.11 -18.47
CA ILE A 452 21.79 30.98 -19.67
C ILE A 452 20.71 32.06 -19.67
N CYS A 453 20.07 32.26 -18.52
CA CYS A 453 19.16 33.37 -18.27
C CYS A 453 19.04 33.69 -16.78
N SER A 454 18.53 34.87 -16.48
CA SER A 454 18.12 35.28 -15.14
C SER A 454 16.70 35.83 -15.17
N ILE A 455 15.92 35.49 -14.16
CA ILE A 455 14.56 35.97 -13.96
C ILE A 455 14.54 36.82 -12.70
N SER A 456 14.34 38.12 -12.85
CA SER A 456 14.24 39.09 -11.75
C SER A 456 12.83 39.65 -11.67
N VAL A 457 12.36 39.94 -10.45
CA VAL A 457 11.03 40.53 -10.26
C VAL A 457 11.14 41.94 -9.73
N ASP A 458 10.60 42.92 -10.46
CA ASP A 458 10.56 44.31 -10.02
C ASP A 458 9.26 45.02 -10.45
N THR A 459 9.18 46.34 -10.24
CA THR A 459 8.05 47.20 -10.60
C THR A 459 8.33 48.05 -11.85
N GLN A 460 9.45 47.83 -12.54
CA GLN A 460 9.78 48.58 -13.75
C GLN A 460 8.79 48.21 -14.85
N GLY A 461 8.37 49.23 -15.61
CA GLY A 461 7.32 49.07 -16.60
C GLY A 461 7.69 48.12 -17.73
N ALA A 462 6.67 47.64 -18.42
CA ALA A 462 6.78 46.87 -19.66
C ALA A 462 7.56 47.63 -20.75
N GLY A 463 8.59 46.99 -21.32
CA GLY A 463 9.33 47.50 -22.48
C GLY A 463 10.58 46.69 -22.78
N PRO A 464 11.13 46.77 -24.01
CA PRO A 464 12.43 46.18 -24.32
C PRO A 464 13.54 46.93 -23.57
N MET A 465 14.44 46.19 -22.94
CA MET A 465 15.58 46.73 -22.20
C MET A 465 16.85 45.99 -22.60
N GLY A 466 17.98 46.70 -22.61
CA GLY A 466 19.31 46.15 -22.92
C GLY A 466 19.91 46.61 -24.24
N ASP A 467 20.94 45.89 -24.68
CA ASP A 467 21.64 46.07 -25.96
C ASP A 467 21.70 44.75 -26.75
N ILE A 468 22.49 44.70 -27.83
CA ILE A 468 22.60 43.50 -28.67
C ILE A 468 23.25 42.31 -27.93
N GLY A 469 24.12 42.58 -26.96
CA GLY A 469 24.85 41.56 -26.19
C GLY A 469 24.07 41.07 -24.98
N THR A 470 23.42 41.96 -24.23
CA THR A 470 22.63 41.58 -23.06
C THR A 470 21.29 42.29 -23.09
N SER A 471 20.21 41.53 -23.17
CA SER A 471 18.87 42.10 -23.22
C SER A 471 17.81 41.30 -22.49
N GLN A 472 16.70 41.98 -22.25
CA GLN A 472 15.47 41.37 -21.80
C GLN A 472 14.80 40.64 -22.96
N MET A 473 14.61 39.33 -22.83
CA MET A 473 13.92 38.49 -23.82
C MET A 473 12.41 38.70 -23.79
N GLY A 474 11.87 39.03 -22.61
CA GLY A 474 10.45 39.31 -22.39
C GLY A 474 10.12 39.47 -20.90
N TYR A 475 8.84 39.59 -20.59
CA TYR A 475 8.35 39.65 -19.22
C TYR A 475 6.99 38.97 -19.07
N ALA A 476 6.67 38.58 -17.84
CA ALA A 476 5.33 38.14 -17.45
C ALA A 476 4.76 39.09 -16.38
N SER A 477 3.50 39.49 -16.55
CA SER A 477 2.79 40.34 -15.59
C SER A 477 2.43 39.57 -14.33
N LEU A 478 2.69 40.18 -13.17
CA LEU A 478 2.38 39.64 -11.85
C LEU A 478 1.39 40.58 -11.10
N PRO A 479 0.81 40.15 -9.98
CA PRO A 479 -0.05 40.99 -9.16
C PRO A 479 0.68 42.25 -8.64
N ASN A 480 -0.09 43.26 -8.25
CA ASN A 480 0.40 44.52 -7.68
C ASN A 480 1.33 45.34 -8.60
N GLY A 481 1.22 45.16 -9.92
CA GLY A 481 2.01 45.91 -10.89
C GLY A 481 3.48 45.52 -10.94
N ARG A 482 3.81 44.30 -10.49
CA ARG A 482 5.14 43.70 -10.63
C ARG A 482 5.26 42.90 -11.91
N TYR A 483 6.48 42.69 -12.35
CA TYR A 483 6.79 41.95 -13.57
C TYR A 483 7.97 41.02 -13.33
N ALA A 484 7.87 39.78 -13.83
CA ALA A 484 9.03 38.88 -13.92
C ALA A 484 9.72 39.13 -15.25
N HIS A 485 10.92 39.69 -15.23
CA HIS A 485 11.72 39.98 -16.41
C HIS A 485 12.70 38.85 -16.68
N VAL A 486 12.72 38.32 -17.90
CA VAL A 486 13.68 37.30 -18.33
C VAL A 486 14.81 37.99 -19.08
N TRP A 487 16.03 37.92 -18.54
CA TRP A 487 17.25 38.52 -19.07
C TRP A 487 18.23 37.45 -19.53
N CYS A 488 18.92 37.69 -20.63
CA CYS A 488 19.91 36.76 -21.18
C CYS A 488 21.10 37.52 -21.79
N ASP A 489 22.29 36.94 -21.64
CA ASP A 489 23.47 37.30 -22.43
C ASP A 489 23.40 36.54 -23.75
N ARG A 490 23.33 37.26 -24.87
CA ARG A 490 23.29 36.69 -26.23
C ARG A 490 24.66 36.17 -26.62
N TYR A 491 24.93 34.92 -26.25
CA TYR A 491 26.24 34.30 -26.51
C TYR A 491 26.53 34.14 -28.01
N SER A 492 25.50 34.02 -28.86
CA SER A 492 25.67 34.00 -30.32
C SER A 492 26.41 35.24 -30.81
N TYR A 493 26.00 36.43 -30.37
CA TYR A 493 26.66 37.70 -30.70
C TYR A 493 27.94 37.93 -29.90
N ILE A 494 27.90 37.80 -28.57
CA ILE A 494 29.02 38.14 -27.68
C ILE A 494 30.29 37.37 -28.09
N ILE A 495 30.14 36.06 -28.30
CA ILE A 495 31.28 35.19 -28.59
C ILE A 495 31.77 35.40 -30.03
N ALA A 496 30.86 35.50 -30.99
CA ALA A 496 31.24 35.74 -32.39
C ALA A 496 31.90 37.11 -32.59
N TYR A 497 31.37 38.17 -31.95
CA TYR A 497 31.96 39.49 -31.99
C TYR A 497 33.37 39.51 -31.36
N ALA A 498 33.56 38.86 -30.22
CA ALA A 498 34.87 38.72 -29.59
C ALA A 498 35.88 37.99 -30.51
N ASN A 499 35.43 36.95 -31.22
CA ASN A 499 36.26 36.21 -32.18
C ASN A 499 36.68 37.08 -33.37
N ILE A 500 35.73 37.80 -33.97
CA ILE A 500 35.96 38.63 -35.16
C ILE A 500 36.86 39.83 -34.85
N THR A 501 36.70 40.43 -33.67
CA THR A 501 37.47 41.61 -33.25
C THR A 501 38.82 41.27 -32.62
N ASN A 502 39.14 39.99 -32.44
CA ASN A 502 40.31 39.51 -31.68
C ASN A 502 40.39 40.18 -30.30
N SER A 503 39.30 40.09 -29.53
CA SER A 503 39.21 40.70 -28.20
C SER A 503 40.37 40.26 -27.29
N THR A 504 40.97 41.22 -26.59
CA THR A 504 42.01 40.97 -25.59
C THR A 504 41.47 40.92 -24.16
N ASP A 505 40.15 41.06 -23.97
CA ASP A 505 39.52 40.94 -22.66
C ASP A 505 39.49 39.46 -22.22
N PRO A 506 40.08 39.10 -21.07
CA PRO A 506 40.03 37.74 -20.54
C PRO A 506 38.62 37.17 -20.38
N ASN A 507 37.62 38.02 -20.12
CA ASN A 507 36.22 37.58 -19.98
C ASN A 507 35.56 37.22 -21.32
N SER A 508 36.18 37.66 -22.43
CA SER A 508 35.77 37.34 -23.80
C SER A 508 36.38 36.03 -24.34
N TYR A 509 37.11 35.28 -23.50
CA TYR A 509 37.67 33.99 -23.91
C TYR A 509 36.63 32.88 -23.76
N TYR A 510 36.33 32.22 -24.88
CA TYR A 510 35.43 31.09 -24.98
C TYR A 510 36.08 29.99 -25.83
N THR A 511 35.87 28.74 -25.44
CA THR A 511 36.18 27.62 -26.34
C THR A 511 35.06 27.45 -27.38
N TYR A 512 35.35 26.83 -28.53
CA TYR A 512 34.31 26.54 -29.52
C TYR A 512 33.20 25.62 -28.96
N ASP A 513 33.56 24.65 -28.12
CA ASP A 513 32.57 23.76 -27.51
C ASP A 513 31.68 24.50 -26.51
N GLU A 514 32.25 25.44 -25.76
CA GLU A 514 31.49 26.34 -24.89
C GLU A 514 30.54 27.23 -25.70
N ALA A 515 31.02 27.81 -26.80
CA ALA A 515 30.20 28.64 -27.66
C ALA A 515 29.02 27.86 -28.26
N ARG A 516 29.27 26.64 -28.75
CA ARG A 516 28.25 25.73 -29.29
C ARG A 516 27.23 25.36 -28.22
N GLU A 517 27.66 24.96 -27.03
CA GLU A 517 26.76 24.59 -25.92
C GLU A 517 25.86 25.76 -25.50
N LEU A 518 26.42 26.96 -25.36
CA LEU A 518 25.67 28.13 -24.91
C LEU A 518 24.64 28.59 -25.94
N VAL A 519 25.02 28.65 -27.22
CA VAL A 519 24.09 28.99 -28.31
C VAL A 519 23.01 27.91 -28.47
N ASP A 520 23.38 26.64 -28.37
CA ASP A 520 22.43 25.53 -28.43
C ASP A 520 21.39 25.60 -27.29
N LEU A 521 21.83 25.84 -26.05
CA LEU A 521 20.93 26.02 -24.90
C LEU A 521 20.00 27.22 -25.07
N GLN A 522 20.47 28.33 -25.62
CA GLN A 522 19.68 29.55 -25.80
C GLN A 522 18.73 29.52 -27.01
N THR A 523 18.92 28.57 -27.93
CA THR A 523 18.10 28.45 -29.14
C THR A 523 17.30 27.15 -29.21
N GLY A 524 17.47 26.25 -28.25
CA GLY A 524 16.84 24.93 -28.27
C GLY A 524 17.34 24.05 -29.42
N GLY A 525 18.61 24.24 -29.82
CA GLY A 525 19.23 23.55 -30.96
C GLY A 525 18.82 24.06 -32.35
N ALA A 526 18.11 25.19 -32.43
CA ALA A 526 17.71 25.76 -33.71
C ALA A 526 18.88 26.42 -34.48
N VAL A 527 19.95 26.83 -33.78
CA VAL A 527 21.09 27.53 -34.36
C VAL A 527 22.40 26.90 -33.91
N TYR A 528 23.32 26.70 -34.85
CA TYR A 528 24.70 26.32 -34.55
C TYR A 528 25.60 27.57 -34.49
N TYR A 529 26.45 27.64 -33.47
CA TYR A 529 27.36 28.78 -33.30
C TYR A 529 28.28 29.02 -34.52
N ASP A 530 28.71 27.95 -35.19
CA ASP A 530 29.61 28.06 -36.33
C ASP A 530 28.96 28.81 -37.51
N ASP A 531 27.65 28.65 -37.71
CA ASP A 531 26.88 29.36 -38.73
C ASP A 531 26.76 30.86 -38.39
N VAL A 532 26.53 31.18 -37.11
CA VAL A 532 26.53 32.56 -36.62
C VAL A 532 27.87 33.22 -36.90
N LEU A 533 28.96 32.54 -36.56
CA LEU A 533 30.31 33.07 -36.74
C LEU A 533 30.66 33.30 -38.21
N ALA A 534 30.25 32.39 -39.10
CA ALA A 534 30.45 32.55 -40.54
C ALA A 534 29.65 33.73 -41.09
N ALA A 535 28.35 33.79 -40.80
CA ALA A 535 27.46 34.86 -41.25
C ALA A 535 27.95 36.25 -40.80
N MET A 536 28.40 36.38 -39.54
CA MET A 536 28.94 37.64 -39.04
C MET A 536 30.28 38.03 -39.66
N LYS A 537 31.12 37.06 -40.06
CA LYS A 537 32.41 37.34 -40.74
C LYS A 537 32.20 37.84 -42.17
N ASP A 538 31.20 37.29 -42.85
CA ASP A 538 30.92 37.58 -44.25
C ASP A 538 30.00 38.80 -44.44
N ASP A 539 29.61 39.47 -43.34
CA ASP A 539 28.62 40.57 -43.33
C ASP A 539 27.30 40.15 -44.01
N ASP A 540 26.89 38.90 -43.73
CA ASP A 540 25.70 38.31 -44.32
C ASP A 540 24.43 38.98 -43.75
N ALA A 541 23.46 39.22 -44.62
CA ALA A 541 22.16 39.78 -44.23
C ALA A 541 21.43 38.88 -43.21
N ASP A 542 21.67 37.57 -43.26
CA ASP A 542 21.02 36.57 -42.41
C ASP A 542 21.66 36.47 -41.01
N ALA A 543 22.79 37.15 -40.75
CA ALA A 543 23.48 37.11 -39.46
C ALA A 543 22.57 37.55 -38.30
N ASN A 544 21.72 38.57 -38.54
CA ASN A 544 20.77 39.05 -37.53
C ASN A 544 19.73 37.97 -37.18
N ASP A 545 19.22 37.22 -38.15
CA ASP A 545 18.21 36.19 -37.88
C ASP A 545 18.78 35.08 -36.97
N LEU A 546 20.03 34.68 -37.21
CA LEU A 546 20.73 33.70 -36.36
C LEU A 546 21.03 34.25 -34.96
N ILE A 547 21.45 35.51 -34.87
CA ILE A 547 21.74 36.19 -33.61
C ILE A 547 20.48 36.31 -32.74
N PHE A 548 19.34 36.67 -33.34
CA PHE A 548 18.07 36.93 -32.65
C PHE A 548 17.17 35.70 -32.49
N ALA A 549 17.54 34.54 -33.05
CA ALA A 549 16.77 33.29 -32.93
C ALA A 549 16.45 32.91 -31.47
N GLN A 550 17.37 33.16 -30.54
CA GLN A 550 17.16 32.88 -29.11
C GLN A 550 15.96 33.65 -28.51
N ASP A 551 15.63 34.85 -29.01
CA ASP A 551 14.55 35.67 -28.44
C ASP A 551 13.22 34.94 -28.58
N THR A 552 13.02 34.35 -29.76
CA THR A 552 11.85 33.52 -30.05
C THR A 552 11.82 32.28 -29.14
N PHE A 553 12.97 31.63 -28.93
CA PHE A 553 13.06 30.48 -28.02
C PHE A 553 12.68 30.86 -26.59
N PHE A 554 13.25 31.92 -26.03
CA PHE A 554 12.96 32.38 -24.68
C PHE A 554 11.52 32.86 -24.50
N GLN A 555 10.98 33.59 -25.48
CA GLN A 555 9.58 34.04 -25.43
C GLN A 555 8.62 32.85 -25.42
N ASN A 556 8.85 31.86 -26.29
CA ASN A 556 7.96 30.73 -26.46
C ASN A 556 8.07 29.68 -25.35
N ASN A 557 9.26 29.51 -24.74
CA ASN A 557 9.53 28.39 -23.84
C ASN A 557 9.87 28.78 -22.40
N VAL A 558 10.19 30.05 -22.13
CA VAL A 558 10.49 30.53 -20.76
C VAL A 558 9.48 31.59 -20.34
N VAL A 559 9.39 32.70 -21.07
CA VAL A 559 8.50 33.82 -20.72
C VAL A 559 7.03 33.36 -20.69
N SER A 560 6.60 32.62 -21.71
CA SER A 560 5.22 32.09 -21.80
C SER A 560 4.84 31.13 -20.67
N GLN A 561 5.84 30.52 -20.00
CA GLN A 561 5.65 29.53 -18.95
C GLN A 561 5.60 30.13 -17.54
N ILE A 562 5.93 31.42 -17.39
CA ILE A 562 5.83 32.12 -16.10
C ILE A 562 4.36 32.36 -15.78
N LYS A 563 3.90 31.80 -14.67
CA LYS A 563 2.54 31.97 -14.15
C LYS A 563 2.58 32.65 -12.79
N ALA A 564 1.85 33.74 -12.66
CA ALA A 564 1.63 34.41 -11.38
C ALA A 564 1.03 33.45 -10.34
N LYS A 565 1.43 33.63 -9.09
CA LYS A 565 0.84 32.93 -7.93
C LYS A 565 -0.30 33.71 -7.28
#